data_AF-A0A0J1BF59-F1
#
_entry.id   AF-A0A0J1BF59-F1
#
_cell.length_a   1.000
_cell.length_b   1.000
_cell.length_c   1.000
_cell.angle_alpha   90.00
_cell.angle_beta   90.00
_cell.angle_gamma   90.00
#
_symmetry.space_group_name_H-M   'P 1'
#
loop_
_entity.id
_entity.type
_entity.pdbx_description
1 polymer ?
#
loop_
_entity_poly.entity_id
_entity_poly.type
_entity_poly.pdbx_seq_one_letter_code
_entity_poly.pdbx_strand_id
1 'polypeptide(L)'
;MEATIDRRFALLELLLELTVQQEAAISEGHMNELMRVLSQKQRAVEQLVQASEQLKNVRTERGDSHPVSDEHRQRNTKCDEMHRELMAREQASEQMLSENRDEVASQLQQNEGAKRAAKGYDQTNRGASSGGSTLDLSQ
;
A
#
# COMPACT_ATOMS: atom_id res chain seq x y z
N MET A 1 12.70 -17.17 -26.55
CA MET A 1 12.72 -15.70 -26.42
C MET A 1 11.30 -15.16 -26.45
N GLU A 2 10.57 -15.36 -27.55
CA GLU A 2 9.16 -14.91 -27.69
C GLU A 2 8.24 -15.38 -26.55
N ALA A 3 8.22 -16.69 -26.23
CA ALA A 3 7.44 -17.20 -25.10
C ALA A 3 7.80 -16.55 -23.74
N THR A 4 9.06 -16.14 -23.56
CA THR A 4 9.52 -15.46 -22.34
C THR A 4 9.11 -13.98 -22.35
N ILE A 5 9.04 -13.34 -23.52
CA ILE A 5 8.48 -12.00 -23.72
C ILE A 5 6.98 -12.03 -23.37
N ASP A 6 6.22 -13.00 -23.89
CA ASP A 6 4.80 -13.14 -23.58
C ASP A 6 4.57 -13.38 -22.09
N ARG A 7 5.41 -14.22 -21.47
CA ARG A 7 5.33 -14.46 -20.02
C ARG A 7 5.57 -13.18 -19.22
N ARG A 8 6.61 -12.40 -19.56
CA ARG A 8 6.89 -11.10 -18.93
C ARG A 8 5.72 -10.15 -19.09
N PHE A 9 5.15 -10.08 -20.29
CA PHE A 9 4.00 -9.24 -20.61
C PHE A 9 2.77 -9.59 -19.76
N ALA A 10 2.37 -10.86 -19.75
CA ALA A 10 1.23 -11.34 -18.97
C ALA A 10 1.40 -11.11 -17.46
N LEU A 11 2.63 -11.23 -16.93
CA LEU A 11 2.92 -10.94 -15.53
C LEU A 11 2.78 -9.46 -15.19
N LEU A 12 3.17 -8.56 -16.10
CA LEU A 12 2.97 -7.13 -15.93
C LEU A 12 1.48 -6.76 -16.00
N GLU A 13 0.70 -7.39 -16.87
CA GLU A 13 -0.75 -7.18 -16.93
C GLU A 13 -1.41 -7.59 -15.61
N LEU A 14 -1.06 -8.78 -15.11
CA LEU A 14 -1.53 -9.27 -13.81
C LEU A 14 -1.15 -8.32 -12.66
N LEU A 15 0.08 -7.81 -12.66
CA LEU A 15 0.52 -6.87 -11.62
C LEU A 15 -0.25 -5.54 -11.67
N LEU A 16 -0.55 -5.02 -12.86
CA LEU A 16 -1.39 -3.82 -13.00
C LEU A 16 -2.82 -4.08 -12.52
N GLU A 17 -3.40 -5.25 -12.83
CA GLU A 17 -4.73 -5.65 -12.34
C GLU A 17 -4.76 -5.74 -10.82
N LEU A 18 -3.78 -6.44 -10.22
CA LEU A 18 -3.66 -6.55 -8.78
C LEU A 18 -3.43 -5.18 -8.12
N THR A 19 -2.81 -4.23 -8.82
CA THR A 19 -2.65 -2.86 -8.34
C THR A 19 -3.98 -2.10 -8.29
N VAL A 20 -4.86 -2.30 -9.27
CA VAL A 20 -6.25 -1.78 -9.19
C VAL A 20 -6.96 -2.35 -7.96
N GLN A 21 -6.83 -3.66 -7.71
CA GLN A 21 -7.46 -4.30 -6.55
C GLN A 21 -6.87 -3.79 -5.23
N GLN A 22 -5.56 -3.54 -5.17
CA GLN A 22 -4.90 -2.94 -4.01
C GLN A 22 -5.42 -1.53 -3.75
N GLU A 23 -5.48 -0.66 -4.76
CA GLU A 23 -5.99 0.71 -4.64
C GLU A 23 -7.43 0.71 -4.10
N ALA A 24 -8.30 -0.17 -4.63
CA ALA A 24 -9.66 -0.34 -4.14
C ALA A 24 -9.69 -0.76 -2.67
N ALA A 25 -8.92 -1.79 -2.29
CA ALA A 25 -8.87 -2.28 -0.91
C ALA A 25 -8.33 -1.24 0.08
N ILE A 26 -7.38 -0.39 -0.35
CA ILE A 26 -6.88 0.74 0.46
C ILE A 26 -8.00 1.78 0.65
N SER A 27 -8.67 2.17 -0.43
CA SER A 27 -9.73 3.19 -0.38
C SER A 27 -10.94 2.77 0.46
N GLU A 28 -11.26 1.47 0.49
CA GLU A 28 -12.37 0.91 1.25
C GLU A 28 -11.98 0.49 2.68
N GLY A 29 -10.70 0.57 3.05
CA GLY A 29 -10.21 0.12 4.36
C GLY A 29 -10.24 -1.41 4.55
N HIS A 30 -10.34 -2.19 3.47
CA HIS A 30 -10.45 -3.65 3.50
C HIS A 30 -9.09 -4.34 3.70
N MET A 31 -8.54 -4.25 4.92
CA MET A 31 -7.18 -4.73 5.22
C MET A 31 -6.94 -6.22 4.95
N ASN A 32 -7.95 -7.09 5.15
CA ASN A 32 -7.81 -8.52 4.84
C ASN A 32 -7.67 -8.77 3.34
N GLU A 33 -8.44 -8.03 2.52
CA GLU A 33 -8.35 -8.13 1.07
C GLU A 33 -7.03 -7.53 0.56
N LEU A 34 -6.60 -6.41 1.14
CA LEU A 34 -5.29 -5.83 0.87
C LEU A 34 -4.16 -6.85 1.10
N MET A 35 -4.16 -7.56 2.24
CA MET A 35 -3.14 -8.59 2.53
C MET A 35 -3.19 -9.76 1.52
N ARG A 36 -4.39 -10.14 1.07
CA ARG A 36 -4.59 -11.18 0.05
C ARG A 36 -4.03 -10.74 -1.30
N VAL A 37 -4.28 -9.50 -1.71
CA VAL A 37 -3.78 -8.91 -2.95
C VAL A 37 -2.26 -8.77 -2.91
N LEU A 38 -1.68 -8.24 -1.83
CA LEU A 38 -0.24 -8.10 -1.66
C LEU A 38 0.50 -9.45 -1.75
N SER A 39 -0.08 -10.50 -1.16
CA SER A 39 0.49 -11.86 -1.24
C SER A 39 0.52 -12.40 -2.67
N GLN A 40 -0.50 -12.08 -3.48
CA GLN A 40 -0.53 -12.45 -4.90
C GLN A 40 0.47 -11.64 -5.71
N LYS A 41 0.58 -10.32 -5.45
CA LYS A 41 1.56 -9.44 -6.09
C LYS A 41 2.98 -9.90 -5.85
N GLN A 42 3.33 -10.27 -4.61
CA GLN A 42 4.65 -10.77 -4.27
C GLN A 42 5.06 -11.97 -5.15
N ARG A 43 4.15 -12.95 -5.32
CA ARG A 43 4.39 -14.12 -6.18
C ARG A 43 4.54 -13.73 -7.65
N ALA A 44 3.72 -12.79 -8.14
CA ALA A 44 3.80 -12.31 -9.51
C ALA A 44 5.11 -11.54 -9.78
N VAL A 45 5.58 -10.74 -8.82
CA VAL A 45 6.88 -10.05 -8.88
C VAL A 45 8.03 -11.05 -8.95
N GLU A 46 8.02 -12.07 -8.09
CA GLU A 46 9.06 -13.12 -8.11
C GLU A 46 9.14 -13.82 -9.47
N GLN A 47 7.98 -14.13 -10.05
CA GLN A 47 7.91 -14.72 -11.39
C GLN A 47 8.36 -13.75 -12.48
N LEU A 48 8.09 -12.45 -12.33
CA LEU A 48 8.53 -11.41 -13.28
C LEU A 48 10.05 -11.26 -13.27
N VAL A 49 10.66 -11.29 -12.08
CA VAL A 49 12.13 -11.28 -11.92
C VAL A 49 12.74 -12.49 -12.62
N GLN A 50 12.18 -13.69 -12.40
CA GLN A 50 12.65 -14.91 -13.07
C GLN A 50 12.55 -14.83 -14.59
N ALA A 51 11.41 -14.35 -15.12
CA ALA A 51 11.22 -14.19 -16.57
C ALA A 51 12.20 -13.17 -17.17
N SER A 52 12.49 -12.09 -16.43
CA SER A 52 13.43 -11.05 -16.86
C SER A 52 14.88 -11.57 -16.91
N GLU A 53 15.31 -12.34 -15.90
CA GLU A 53 16.62 -12.99 -15.91
C GLU A 53 16.73 -14.05 -17.02
N GLN A 54 15.67 -14.82 -17.27
CA GLN A 54 15.64 -15.76 -18.40
C GLN A 54 15.81 -15.04 -19.74
N LEU A 55 15.13 -13.90 -19.95
CA LEU A 55 15.29 -13.10 -21.17
C LEU A 55 16.72 -12.58 -21.34
N LYS A 56 17.32 -12.09 -20.25
CA LYS A 56 18.71 -11.62 -20.24
C LYS A 56 19.68 -12.75 -20.62
N ASN A 57 19.53 -13.94 -20.02
CA ASN A 57 20.38 -15.10 -20.33
C ASN A 57 20.24 -15.53 -21.79
N VAL A 58 19.01 -15.63 -22.30
CA VAL A 58 18.77 -15.98 -23.71
C VAL A 58 19.41 -14.97 -24.65
N ARG A 59 19.38 -13.67 -24.31
CA ARG A 59 20.03 -12.60 -25.09
C ARG A 59 21.55 -12.71 -25.06
N THR A 60 22.14 -13.02 -23.90
CA THR A 60 23.59 -13.24 -23.78
C THR A 60 24.06 -14.48 -24.54
N GLU A 61 23.30 -15.58 -24.51
CA GLU A 61 23.65 -16.84 -25.18
C GLU A 61 23.48 -16.80 -26.70
N ARG A 62 22.43 -16.15 -27.20
CA ARG A 62 22.07 -16.15 -28.64
C ARG A 62 22.51 -14.89 -29.38
N GLY A 63 22.95 -13.86 -28.66
CA GLY A 63 23.29 -12.55 -29.21
C GLY A 63 22.07 -11.75 -29.67
N ASP A 64 22.29 -10.45 -29.90
CA ASP A 64 21.24 -9.48 -30.30
C ASP A 64 20.64 -9.74 -31.69
N SER A 65 21.22 -10.66 -32.46
CA SER A 65 20.76 -11.01 -33.81
C SER A 65 19.67 -12.10 -33.83
N HIS A 66 19.18 -12.56 -32.67
CA HIS A 66 18.11 -13.55 -32.66
C HIS A 66 16.83 -12.96 -33.25
N PRO A 67 16.28 -13.53 -34.34
CA PRO A 67 15.09 -12.99 -34.97
C PRO A 67 13.90 -13.12 -34.02
N VAL A 68 13.33 -11.98 -33.66
CA VAL A 68 12.06 -11.84 -32.95
C VAL A 68 11.08 -11.20 -33.93
N SER A 69 9.81 -11.60 -33.91
CA SER A 69 8.77 -10.96 -34.72
C SER A 69 8.50 -9.51 -34.27
N ASP A 70 7.96 -8.67 -35.16
CA ASP A 70 7.62 -7.28 -34.84
C ASP A 70 6.60 -7.18 -33.71
N GLU A 71 5.64 -8.11 -33.65
CA GLU A 71 4.66 -8.21 -32.57
C GLU A 71 5.34 -8.37 -31.20
N HIS A 72 6.30 -9.28 -31.09
CA HIS A 72 7.00 -9.52 -29.82
C HIS A 72 7.99 -8.40 -29.48
N ARG A 73 8.56 -7.72 -30.50
CA ARG A 73 9.31 -6.47 -30.26
C ARG A 73 8.40 -5.42 -29.63
N GLN A 74 7.22 -5.21 -30.20
CA GLN A 74 6.25 -4.24 -29.70
C GLN A 74 5.76 -4.60 -28.30
N ARG A 75 5.44 -5.87 -28.03
CA ARG A 75 5.12 -6.34 -26.67
C ARG A 75 6.25 -6.06 -25.69
N ASN A 76 7.49 -6.34 -26.06
CA ASN A 76 8.63 -6.10 -25.17
C ASN A 76 8.82 -4.60 -24.86
N THR A 77 8.61 -3.71 -25.84
CA THR A 77 8.58 -2.26 -25.60
C THR A 77 7.42 -1.87 -24.68
N LYS A 78 6.23 -2.47 -24.88
CA LYS A 78 5.06 -2.22 -24.03
C LYS A 78 5.30 -2.64 -22.59
N CYS A 79 6.05 -3.72 -22.34
CA CYS A 79 6.46 -4.13 -21.00
C CYS A 79 7.21 -2.99 -20.26
N ASP A 80 8.04 -2.22 -20.95
CA ASP A 80 8.80 -1.13 -20.33
C ASP A 80 7.91 0.09 -19.99
N GLU A 81 6.82 0.29 -20.73
CA GLU A 81 5.78 1.27 -20.37
C GLU A 81 4.99 0.81 -19.16
N MET A 82 4.52 -0.45 -19.17
CA MET A 82 3.76 -1.04 -18.07
C MET A 82 4.55 -1.06 -16.77
N HIS A 83 5.86 -1.31 -16.83
CA HIS A 83 6.71 -1.27 -15.64
C HIS A 83 6.79 0.14 -15.03
N ARG A 84 6.92 1.18 -15.86
CA ARG A 84 6.90 2.58 -15.39
C ARG A 84 5.56 2.95 -14.78
N GLU A 85 4.47 2.55 -15.43
CA GLU A 85 3.11 2.74 -14.90
C GLU A 85 2.93 2.05 -13.55
N LEU A 86 3.32 0.78 -13.45
CA LEU A 86 3.26 0.01 -12.21
C LEU A 86 3.99 0.75 -11.08
N MET A 87 5.20 1.26 -11.34
CA MET A 87 5.97 1.97 -10.32
C MET A 87 5.34 3.29 -9.86
N ALA A 88 4.75 4.05 -10.78
CA ALA A 88 4.02 5.25 -10.43
C ALA A 88 2.81 4.93 -9.53
N ARG A 89 2.10 3.84 -9.82
CA ARG A 89 0.91 3.41 -9.05
C ARG A 89 1.27 2.80 -7.70
N GLU A 90 2.35 2.05 -7.59
CA GLU A 90 2.85 1.57 -6.28
C GLU A 90 3.20 2.75 -5.37
N GLN A 91 3.91 3.75 -5.90
CA GLN A 91 4.29 4.93 -5.13
C GLN A 91 3.05 5.69 -4.63
N ALA A 92 2.04 5.88 -5.48
CA ALA A 92 0.77 6.49 -5.08
C ALA A 92 0.05 5.64 -4.02
N SER A 93 0.04 4.32 -4.16
CA SER A 93 -0.59 3.41 -3.19
C SER A 93 0.10 3.41 -1.83
N GLU A 94 1.43 3.48 -1.79
CA GLU A 94 2.20 3.61 -0.56
C GLU A 94 1.87 4.93 0.16
N GLN A 95 1.76 6.02 -0.60
CA GLN A 95 1.36 7.31 -0.05
C GLN A 95 -0.05 7.25 0.57
N MET A 96 -1.03 6.70 -0.15
CA MET A 96 -2.40 6.54 0.38
C MET A 96 -2.44 5.70 1.68
N LEU A 97 -1.64 4.64 1.76
CA LEU A 97 -1.55 3.83 2.98
C LEU A 97 -0.94 4.60 4.15
N SER A 98 0.08 5.41 3.90
CA SER A 98 0.68 6.24 4.95
C SER A 98 -0.32 7.29 5.46
N GLU A 99 -1.04 7.95 4.57
CA GLU A 99 -2.07 8.93 4.91
C GLU A 99 -3.19 8.29 5.75
N ASN A 100 -3.74 7.15 5.31
CA ASN A 100 -4.76 6.41 6.06
C ASN A 100 -4.26 5.98 7.45
N ARG A 101 -3.01 5.54 7.57
CA ARG A 101 -2.42 5.17 8.88
C ARG A 101 -2.37 6.37 9.82
N ASP A 102 -1.93 7.52 9.32
CA ASP A 102 -1.74 8.72 10.12
C ASP A 102 -3.10 9.31 10.57
N GLU A 103 -4.13 9.21 9.72
CA GLU A 103 -5.51 9.56 10.08
C GLU A 103 -6.05 8.67 11.20
N VAL A 104 -5.90 7.35 11.08
CA VAL A 104 -6.34 6.41 12.13
C VAL A 104 -5.59 6.66 13.44
N ALA A 105 -4.29 6.94 13.38
CA ALA A 105 -3.50 7.28 14.57
C ALA A 105 -4.00 8.56 15.25
N SER A 106 -4.31 9.60 14.46
CA SER A 106 -4.88 10.86 14.97
C SER A 106 -6.24 10.64 15.63
N GLN A 107 -7.14 9.86 15.01
CA GLN A 107 -8.45 9.55 15.58
C GLN A 107 -8.32 8.77 16.90
N LEU A 108 -7.41 7.82 16.99
CA LEU A 108 -7.14 7.07 18.22
C LEU A 108 -6.62 7.99 19.34
N GLN A 109 -5.69 8.90 19.03
CA GLN A 109 -5.17 9.87 20.01
C GLN A 109 -6.27 10.81 20.53
N GLN A 110 -7.13 11.31 19.65
CA GLN A 110 -8.25 12.17 20.02
C GLN A 110 -9.24 11.44 20.93
N ASN A 111 -9.57 10.18 20.63
CA ASN A 111 -10.50 9.38 21.42
C ASN A 111 -9.94 9.08 22.82
N GLU A 112 -8.65 8.74 22.94
CA GLU A 112 -7.98 8.56 24.23
C GLU A 112 -7.92 9.85 25.04
N GLY A 113 -7.68 10.99 24.39
CA GLY A 113 -7.75 12.32 25.01
C GLY A 113 -9.14 12.64 25.56
N ALA A 114 -10.19 12.40 24.77
CA ALA A 114 -11.58 12.61 25.16
C ALA A 114 -11.99 11.71 26.34
N LYS A 115 -11.61 10.42 26.31
CA LYS A 115 -11.83 9.49 27.43
C LYS A 115 -11.10 9.92 28.71
N ARG A 116 -9.86 10.40 28.60
CA ARG A 116 -9.08 10.89 29.74
C ARG A 116 -9.70 12.16 30.34
N ALA A 117 -10.14 13.11 29.50
CA ALA A 117 -10.83 14.32 29.93
C ALA A 117 -12.15 13.98 30.63
N ALA A 118 -12.98 13.10 30.05
CA ALA A 118 -14.23 12.66 30.65
C ALA A 118 -14.03 12.00 32.03
N LYS A 119 -13.00 11.15 32.18
CA LYS A 119 -12.63 10.56 33.48
C LYS A 119 -12.16 11.61 34.50
N GLY A 120 -11.46 12.66 34.06
CA GLY A 120 -11.00 13.76 34.91
C GLY A 120 -12.16 14.59 35.48
N TYR A 121 -13.19 14.86 34.67
CA TYR A 121 -14.39 15.56 35.10
C TYR A 121 -15.27 14.74 36.06
N ASP A 122 -15.37 13.42 35.88
CA ASP A 122 -16.13 12.54 36.79
C ASP A 122 -15.45 12.40 38.18
N GLN A 123 -14.11 12.48 38.24
CA GLN A 123 -13.37 12.50 39.52
C GLN A 123 -13.46 13.84 40.24
N THR A 124 -13.47 14.98 39.53
CA THR A 124 -13.61 16.30 40.17
C THR A 124 -15.02 16.53 40.72
N ASN A 125 -16.06 15.95 40.10
CA ASN A 125 -17.43 16.07 40.60
C ASN A 125 -17.74 15.17 41.82
N ARG A 126 -16.88 14.18 42.13
CA ARG A 126 -17.00 13.35 43.36
C ARG A 126 -16.11 13.81 44.52
N GLY A 127 -15.22 14.79 44.30
CA GLY A 127 -14.32 15.33 45.32
C GLY A 127 -14.77 16.64 45.98
N ALA A 128 -15.82 17.30 45.48
CA ALA A 128 -16.28 18.60 45.96
C ALA A 128 -17.33 18.53 47.09
N SER A 129 -17.28 17.50 47.94
CA SER A 129 -18.06 17.45 49.20
C SER A 129 -17.16 17.15 50.41
N SER A 130 -16.13 17.96 50.63
CA SER A 130 -15.49 18.02 51.94
C SER A 130 -14.75 19.33 52.15
N GLY A 131 -15.20 20.10 53.14
CA GLY A 131 -14.40 21.14 53.78
C GLY A 131 -14.56 22.56 53.24
N GLY A 132 -15.77 23.13 53.31
CA GLY A 132 -15.96 24.58 53.25
C GLY A 132 -15.33 25.26 54.47
N SER A 133 -14.06 25.64 54.34
CA SER A 133 -13.35 26.49 55.29
C SER A 133 -13.87 27.93 55.17
N THR A 134 -14.62 28.35 56.17
CA THR A 134 -14.65 29.70 56.78
C THR A 134 -14.06 30.83 55.93
N LEU A 135 -14.93 31.52 55.19
CA LEU A 135 -14.74 32.93 54.84
C LEU A 135 -15.47 33.75 55.90
N ASP A 136 -14.71 34.18 56.90
CA ASP A 136 -15.11 35.12 57.94
C ASP A 136 -15.22 36.52 57.33
N LEU A 137 -16.42 37.09 57.39
CA LEU A 137 -16.73 38.47 57.01
C LEU A 137 -17.85 38.99 57.92
N SER A 138 -17.51 39.48 59.10
CA SER A 138 -18.27 40.55 59.75
C SER A 138 -17.44 41.30 60.78
N GLN A 139 -17.36 42.62 60.56
CA GLN A 139 -16.95 43.64 61.51
C GLN A 139 -17.93 43.77 62.68
#